data_AF-A0A316B3I3-F1
#
_entry.id   AF-A0A316B3I3-F1
#
_cell.length_a   1.000
_cell.length_b   1.000
_cell.length_c   1.000
_cell.angle_alpha   90.00
_cell.angle_beta   90.00
_cell.angle_gamma   90.00
#
_symmetry.space_group_name_H-M   'P 1'
#
loop_
_entity.id
_entity.type
_entity.pdbx_description
1 polymer ?
#
loop_
_entity_poly.entity_id
_entity_poly.type
_entity_poly.pdbx_seq_one_letter_code
_entity_poly.pdbx_strand_id
1 'polypeptide(L)'
;MKLNKLAMTMLAGCAIALIGCGGDSGTAATGDSSGYYCKVTRGANSVSVDNSYKGASYTSTATITSDTQISFHSIFGYPTQAMADEACAAQKDEESYWQDGSYKVSCSGRNVTVDDYSEYFSVGPDTLEEVALEFEEMCQEGQDRVDRGEVDF
;
A
#
# COMPACT_ATOMS: atom_id res chain seq x y z
N MET A 1 -11.00 -29.30 -7.12
CA MET A 1 -9.84 -28.47 -7.53
C MET A 1 -9.46 -27.61 -6.34
N LYS A 2 -8.17 -27.59 -5.97
CA LYS A 2 -7.67 -27.01 -4.72
C LYS A 2 -7.70 -25.48 -4.83
N LEU A 3 -8.50 -24.82 -3.99
CA LEU A 3 -8.45 -23.38 -3.75
C LEU A 3 -7.11 -23.06 -3.09
N ASN A 4 -6.14 -22.65 -3.89
CA ASN A 4 -4.90 -22.09 -3.38
C ASN A 4 -5.10 -20.58 -3.28
N LYS A 5 -5.32 -20.13 -2.05
CA LYS A 5 -5.10 -18.75 -1.58
C LYS A 5 -3.70 -18.31 -2.00
N LEU A 6 -3.52 -17.72 -3.17
CA LEU A 6 -2.20 -17.35 -3.67
C LEU A 6 -2.34 -16.17 -4.63
N ALA A 7 -1.56 -15.14 -4.32
CA ALA A 7 -1.32 -13.91 -5.08
C ALA A 7 -2.27 -12.72 -4.87
N MET A 8 -2.90 -12.60 -3.71
CA MET A 8 -2.93 -11.30 -3.02
C MET A 8 -1.63 -11.21 -2.21
N THR A 9 -0.50 -11.20 -2.92
CA THR A 9 0.78 -10.88 -2.32
C THR A 9 0.75 -9.38 -2.13
N MET A 10 0.06 -8.94 -1.07
CA MET A 10 0.53 -7.80 -0.29
C MET A 10 1.96 -8.17 0.09
N LEU A 11 2.91 -7.85 -0.78
CA LEU A 11 4.28 -7.66 -0.37
C LEU A 11 4.21 -6.50 0.61
N ALA A 12 4.12 -6.75 1.92
CA ALA A 12 5.28 -7.07 2.74
C ALA A 12 6.46 -6.11 2.49
N GLY A 13 6.17 -4.88 2.06
CA GLY A 13 7.06 -3.73 2.21
C GLY A 13 6.83 -3.11 3.57
N CYS A 14 7.47 -3.67 4.60
CA CYS A 14 7.26 -3.33 6.01
C CYS A 14 5.81 -3.55 6.44
N ALA A 15 5.49 -4.73 6.98
CA ALA A 15 5.37 -4.78 8.45
C ALA A 15 5.98 -3.55 9.13
N ILE A 16 5.22 -2.45 9.18
CA ILE A 16 5.25 -1.60 10.37
C ILE A 16 4.95 -2.60 11.48
N ALA A 17 5.99 -3.00 12.22
CA ALA A 17 5.92 -4.05 13.21
C ALA A 17 4.97 -3.60 14.34
N LEU A 18 3.67 -3.78 14.15
CA LEU A 18 2.68 -3.73 15.19
C LEU A 18 2.59 -5.09 15.84
N ILE A 19 3.43 -5.30 16.84
CA ILE A 19 3.11 -6.28 17.87
C ILE A 19 2.02 -5.64 18.73
N GLY A 20 0.76 -5.94 18.41
CA GLY A 20 -0.42 -5.47 19.14
C GLY A 20 -1.57 -6.44 18.96
N CYS A 21 -1.59 -7.49 19.79
CA CYS A 21 -2.64 -8.50 19.82
C CYS A 21 -3.88 -7.93 20.54
N GLY A 22 -5.03 -7.89 19.87
CA GLY A 22 -6.35 -8.01 20.51
C GLY A 22 -7.30 -6.82 20.42
N GLY A 23 -8.51 -7.11 19.92
CA GLY A 23 -9.75 -6.55 20.45
C GLY A 23 -10.59 -5.71 19.50
N ASP A 24 -11.72 -6.27 19.08
CA ASP A 24 -12.87 -5.60 18.45
C ASP A 24 -13.22 -4.23 19.05
N SER A 25 -13.60 -3.27 18.20
CA SER A 25 -14.94 -2.64 18.10
C SER A 25 -14.94 -1.14 17.79
N GLY A 26 -15.68 -0.76 16.73
CA GLY A 26 -16.59 0.39 16.74
C GLY A 26 -16.11 1.78 16.28
N THR A 27 -16.57 2.14 15.06
CA THR A 27 -17.13 3.45 14.64
C THR A 27 -16.25 4.71 14.62
N ALA A 28 -15.97 5.13 13.38
CA ALA A 28 -15.67 6.44 12.80
C ALA A 28 -15.63 7.70 13.71
N ALA A 29 -14.55 8.47 13.58
CA ALA A 29 -14.59 9.94 13.73
C ALA A 29 -13.52 10.64 12.88
N THR A 30 -14.00 11.52 12.01
CA THR A 30 -13.24 12.50 11.23
C THR A 30 -12.62 13.58 12.13
N GLY A 31 -11.29 13.69 12.08
CA GLY A 31 -10.51 14.93 12.23
C GLY A 31 -10.22 15.42 13.64
N ASP A 32 -8.98 15.24 14.12
CA ASP A 32 -8.24 16.28 14.86
C ASP A 32 -6.73 15.98 15.00
N SER A 33 -5.90 17.02 14.87
CA SER A 33 -4.54 17.22 15.43
C SER A 33 -3.41 16.16 15.31
N SER A 34 -3.63 14.96 14.78
CA SER A 34 -2.65 13.86 14.92
C SER A 34 -1.46 13.93 13.98
N GLY A 35 -1.51 14.73 12.91
CA GLY A 35 -0.46 14.81 11.89
C GLY A 35 -0.48 13.64 10.89
N TYR A 36 -1.45 12.73 11.01
CA TYR A 36 -1.76 11.72 10.00
C TYR A 36 -2.62 12.34 8.90
N TYR A 37 -2.29 12.02 7.65
CA TYR A 37 -3.04 12.42 6.46
C TYR A 37 -3.24 11.18 5.60
N CYS A 38 -4.47 10.95 5.13
CA CYS A 38 -4.76 9.92 4.14
C CYS A 38 -5.91 10.37 3.25
N LYS A 39 -5.76 10.21 1.94
CA LYS A 39 -6.77 10.61 0.96
C LYS A 39 -6.81 9.60 -0.19
N VAL A 40 -8.03 9.12 -0.47
CA VAL A 40 -8.32 8.30 -1.65
C VAL A 40 -8.93 9.19 -2.74
N THR A 41 -8.47 9.03 -3.98
CA THR A 41 -8.95 9.76 -5.14
C THR A 41 -9.36 8.76 -6.23
N ARG A 42 -10.61 8.85 -6.67
CA ARG A 42 -11.15 8.03 -7.77
C ARG A 42 -11.05 8.79 -9.10
N GLY A 43 -10.51 8.13 -10.11
CA GLY A 43 -10.48 8.56 -11.51
C GLY A 43 -11.37 7.69 -12.38
N ALA A 44 -11.40 7.98 -13.69
CA ALA A 44 -12.21 7.19 -14.63
C ALA A 44 -11.65 5.77 -14.87
N ASN A 45 -10.33 5.62 -14.81
CA ASN A 45 -9.61 4.37 -15.09
C ASN A 45 -8.53 4.06 -14.04
N SER A 46 -8.55 4.78 -12.93
CA SER A 46 -7.57 4.64 -11.86
C SER A 46 -8.15 5.02 -10.51
N VAL A 47 -7.51 4.52 -9.47
CA VAL A 47 -7.74 4.93 -8.09
C VAL A 47 -6.38 5.15 -7.44
N SER A 48 -6.25 6.21 -6.64
CA SER A 48 -5.02 6.49 -5.92
C SER A 48 -5.27 6.75 -4.44
N VAL A 49 -4.26 6.44 -3.64
CA VAL A 49 -4.17 6.80 -2.22
C VAL A 49 -2.91 7.61 -2.00
N ASP A 50 -3.01 8.62 -1.15
CA ASP A 50 -1.89 9.41 -0.67
C ASP A 50 -1.97 9.50 0.85
N ASN A 51 -0.94 9.02 1.53
CA ASN A 51 -0.86 8.88 2.98
C ASN A 51 0.47 9.44 3.49
N SER A 52 0.46 10.14 4.62
CA SER A 52 1.68 10.53 5.32
C SER A 52 1.50 10.65 6.83
N TYR A 53 2.56 10.34 7.59
CA TYR A 53 2.62 10.50 9.03
C TYR A 53 4.06 10.54 9.53
N LYS A 54 4.39 11.52 10.40
CA LYS A 54 5.72 11.70 11.04
C LYS A 54 6.93 11.53 10.08
N GLY A 55 6.81 12.02 8.84
CA GLY A 55 7.90 11.99 7.85
C GLY A 55 8.00 10.69 7.05
N ALA A 56 7.16 9.71 7.31
CA ALA A 56 6.87 8.61 6.40
C ALA A 56 5.72 8.99 5.45
N SER A 57 5.72 8.42 4.25
CA SER A 57 4.64 8.60 3.28
C SER A 57 4.43 7.35 2.44
N TYR A 58 3.21 7.17 1.96
CA TYR A 58 2.85 6.15 0.99
C TYR A 58 1.90 6.75 -0.03
N THR A 59 2.26 6.66 -1.30
CA THR A 59 1.37 6.98 -2.41
C THR A 59 1.24 5.75 -3.28
N SER A 60 0.03 5.40 -3.70
CA SER A 60 -0.16 4.35 -4.71
C SER A 60 -1.23 4.73 -5.70
N THR A 61 -1.03 4.36 -6.95
CA THR A 61 -2.03 4.53 -8.02
C THR A 61 -2.23 3.19 -8.72
N ALA A 62 -3.43 2.65 -8.60
CA ALA A 62 -3.91 1.51 -9.35
C ALA A 62 -4.54 2.00 -10.66
N THR A 63 -4.15 1.42 -11.79
CA THR A 63 -4.64 1.82 -13.12
C THR A 63 -5.03 0.59 -13.92
N ILE A 64 -6.22 0.58 -14.50
CA ILE A 64 -6.60 -0.43 -15.49
C ILE A 64 -5.78 -0.17 -16.77
N THR A 65 -4.89 -1.10 -17.11
CA THR A 65 -4.03 -1.02 -18.30
C THR A 65 -4.57 -1.85 -19.45
N SER A 66 -5.38 -2.87 -19.16
CA SER A 66 -6.12 -3.66 -20.15
C SER A 66 -7.32 -4.37 -19.52
N ASP A 67 -8.12 -5.06 -20.33
CA ASP A 67 -9.31 -5.82 -19.89
C ASP A 67 -8.98 -6.97 -18.90
N THR A 68 -7.70 -7.30 -18.73
CA THR A 68 -7.25 -8.37 -17.84
C THR A 68 -6.09 -7.94 -16.94
N GLN A 69 -5.76 -6.64 -16.90
CA GLN A 69 -4.60 -6.17 -16.15
C GLN A 69 -4.88 -4.85 -15.44
N ILE A 70 -4.47 -4.83 -14.17
CA ILE A 70 -4.33 -3.63 -13.37
C ILE A 70 -2.86 -3.48 -12.96
N SER A 71 -2.32 -2.28 -13.10
CA SER A 71 -0.95 -1.95 -12.65
C SER A 71 -1.01 -1.06 -11.42
N PHE A 72 -0.11 -1.28 -10.47
CA PHE A 72 0.09 -0.36 -9.35
C PHE A 72 1.44 0.33 -9.46
N HIS A 73 1.42 1.65 -9.25
CA HIS A 73 2.61 2.46 -9.07
C HIS A 73 2.61 2.97 -7.64
N SER A 74 3.47 2.39 -6.80
CA SER A 74 3.57 2.67 -5.37
C SER A 74 4.88 3.38 -5.04
N ILE A 75 4.84 4.41 -4.21
CA ILE A 75 6.00 5.16 -3.71
C ILE A 75 5.94 5.16 -2.19
N PHE A 76 6.96 4.59 -1.56
CA PHE A 76 7.18 4.57 -0.13
C PHE A 76 8.25 5.60 0.23
N GLY A 77 7.88 6.63 0.99
CA GLY A 77 8.80 7.63 1.53
C GLY A 77 9.14 7.33 2.98
N TYR A 78 10.42 7.37 3.32
CA TYR A 78 10.90 7.01 4.66
C TYR A 78 11.43 8.23 5.44
N PRO A 79 11.30 8.24 6.79
CA PRO A 79 11.79 9.33 7.62
C PRO A 79 13.31 9.54 7.51
N THR A 80 14.07 8.46 7.35
CA THR A 80 15.54 8.48 7.29
C THR A 80 16.07 7.71 6.09
N GLN A 81 17.31 8.03 5.68
CA GLN A 81 17.98 7.30 4.59
C GLN A 81 18.25 5.85 4.96
N ALA A 82 18.63 5.56 6.21
CA ALA A 82 18.92 4.19 6.65
C ALA A 82 17.70 3.26 6.51
N MET A 83 16.51 3.74 6.88
CA MET A 83 15.26 2.99 6.69
C MET A 83 14.95 2.78 5.20
N ALA A 84 15.16 3.81 4.37
CA ALA A 84 14.97 3.70 2.93
C ALA A 84 15.93 2.67 2.30
N ASP A 85 17.19 2.64 2.73
CA ASP A 85 18.21 1.71 2.24
C ASP A 85 17.86 0.26 2.62
N GLU A 86 17.43 0.02 3.86
CA GLU A 86 16.98 -1.29 4.32
C GLU A 86 15.74 -1.78 3.54
N ALA A 87 14.72 -0.92 3.42
CA ALA A 87 13.52 -1.25 2.66
C ALA A 87 13.82 -1.46 1.18
N CYS A 88 14.69 -0.65 0.58
CA CYS A 88 15.14 -0.82 -0.79
C CYS A 88 15.80 -2.18 -1.00
N ALA A 89 16.70 -2.60 -0.09
CA ALA A 89 17.37 -3.88 -0.18
C ALA A 89 16.38 -5.05 -0.09
N ALA A 90 15.43 -5.00 0.84
CA ALA A 90 14.38 -6.01 0.96
C ALA A 90 13.51 -6.09 -0.30
N GLN A 91 13.10 -4.94 -0.86
CA GLN A 91 12.29 -4.90 -2.07
C GLN A 91 13.06 -5.38 -3.31
N LYS A 92 14.36 -5.08 -3.39
CA LYS A 92 15.23 -5.58 -4.46
C LYS A 92 15.47 -7.09 -4.38
N ASP A 93 15.52 -7.65 -3.17
CA ASP A 93 15.54 -9.10 -2.98
C ASP A 93 14.24 -9.71 -3.51
N GLU A 94 13.10 -9.11 -3.17
CA GLU A 94 11.81 -9.58 -3.69
C GLU A 94 11.77 -9.55 -5.22
N GLU A 95 12.11 -8.41 -5.84
CA GLU A 95 12.16 -8.25 -7.30
C GLU A 95 12.92 -9.39 -8.00
N SER A 96 13.96 -9.94 -7.36
CA SER A 96 14.74 -11.03 -7.92
C SER A 96 13.96 -12.33 -8.12
N TYR A 97 12.86 -12.54 -7.40
CA TYR A 97 11.96 -13.69 -7.56
C TYR A 97 10.97 -13.51 -8.72
N TRP A 98 10.75 -12.29 -9.19
CA TRP A 98 9.77 -11.95 -10.24
C TRP A 98 10.44 -11.79 -11.62
N GLN A 99 10.74 -12.93 -12.25
CA GLN A 99 11.47 -12.96 -13.52
C GLN A 99 10.66 -12.52 -14.75
N ASP A 100 9.34 -12.40 -14.62
CA ASP A 100 8.44 -11.95 -15.69
C ASP A 100 8.39 -10.42 -15.83
N GLY A 101 9.01 -9.69 -14.89
CA GLY A 101 9.01 -8.22 -14.87
C GLY A 101 7.70 -7.61 -14.37
N SER A 102 6.83 -8.41 -13.76
CA SER A 102 5.60 -7.97 -13.09
C SER A 102 5.82 -7.23 -11.77
N TYR A 103 7.05 -7.22 -11.29
CA TYR A 103 7.48 -6.49 -10.12
C TYR A 103 8.80 -5.79 -10.42
N LYS A 104 8.88 -4.48 -10.22
CA LYS A 104 10.09 -3.68 -10.43
C LYS A 104 10.26 -2.68 -9.32
N VAL A 105 11.49 -2.56 -8.83
CA VAL A 105 11.82 -1.65 -7.75
C VAL A 105 12.80 -0.60 -8.24
N SER A 106 12.64 0.64 -7.81
CA SER A 106 13.66 1.67 -7.94
C SER A 106 13.80 2.44 -6.64
N CYS A 107 15.03 2.84 -6.32
CA CYS A 107 15.33 3.52 -5.06
C CYS A 107 16.01 4.84 -5.37
N SER A 108 15.49 5.93 -4.80
CA SER A 108 16.02 7.27 -5.01
C SER A 108 15.87 8.12 -3.76
N GLY A 109 17.00 8.51 -3.17
CA GLY A 109 17.01 9.20 -1.89
C GLY A 109 16.27 8.39 -0.82
N ARG A 110 15.30 9.01 -0.14
CA ARG A 110 14.47 8.35 0.87
C ARG A 110 13.21 7.69 0.33
N ASN A 111 13.12 7.51 -0.99
CA ASN A 111 11.95 6.93 -1.63
C ASN A 111 12.29 5.57 -2.24
N VAL A 112 11.39 4.61 -2.06
CA VAL A 112 11.37 3.33 -2.76
C VAL A 112 10.11 3.30 -3.61
N THR A 113 10.28 3.16 -4.92
CA THR A 113 9.19 3.01 -5.87
C THR A 113 9.05 1.55 -6.25
N VAL A 114 7.83 1.04 -6.23
CA VAL A 114 7.46 -0.29 -6.66
C VAL A 114 6.42 -0.16 -7.77
N ASP A 115 6.77 -0.66 -8.94
CA ASP A 115 5.85 -0.85 -10.06
C ASP A 115 5.49 -2.33 -10.10
N ASP A 116 4.19 -2.64 -9.98
CA ASP A 116 3.71 -3.99 -10.18
C ASP A 116 2.50 -4.04 -11.12
N TYR A 117 2.17 -5.23 -11.61
CA TYR A 117 0.89 -5.49 -12.25
C TYR A 117 0.37 -6.88 -11.91
N SER A 118 -0.95 -7.01 -11.90
CA SER A 118 -1.60 -8.30 -11.75
C SER A 118 -2.42 -8.63 -12.99
N GLU A 119 -2.10 -9.77 -13.61
CA GLU A 119 -2.81 -10.34 -14.77
C GLU A 119 -3.98 -11.26 -14.35
N TYR A 120 -4.14 -11.49 -13.03
CA TYR A 120 -5.11 -12.45 -12.50
C TYR A 120 -6.43 -11.81 -12.08
N PHE A 121 -6.52 -10.48 -12.08
CA PHE A 121 -7.80 -9.82 -11.91
C PHE A 121 -8.61 -9.96 -13.20
N SER A 122 -9.76 -10.61 -13.11
CA SER A 122 -10.81 -10.34 -14.10
C SER A 122 -11.19 -8.88 -13.91
N VAL A 123 -10.67 -8.00 -14.77
CA VAL A 123 -10.96 -6.57 -14.67
C VAL A 123 -12.42 -6.39 -15.03
N GLY A 124 -13.22 -6.26 -14.00
CA GLY A 124 -14.65 -6.01 -14.07
C GLY A 124 -14.95 -4.55 -13.74
N PRO A 125 -16.22 -4.13 -13.90
CA PRO A 125 -16.65 -2.79 -13.49
C PRO A 125 -16.37 -2.49 -12.01
N ASP A 126 -16.25 -3.52 -11.18
CA ASP A 126 -16.09 -3.39 -9.73
C ASP A 126 -14.62 -3.40 -9.29
N THR A 127 -13.65 -3.73 -10.16
CA THR A 127 -12.23 -3.90 -9.76
C THR A 127 -11.63 -2.63 -9.15
N LEU A 128 -11.88 -1.45 -9.73
CA LEU A 128 -11.39 -0.20 -9.16
C LEU A 128 -12.15 0.19 -7.89
N GLU A 129 -13.39 -0.22 -7.74
CA GLU A 129 -14.15 0.05 -6.51
C GLU A 129 -13.63 -0.83 -5.35
N GLU A 130 -13.28 -2.09 -5.61
CA GLU A 130 -12.62 -2.95 -4.63
C GLU A 130 -11.28 -2.34 -4.17
N VAL A 131 -10.45 -1.88 -5.10
CA VAL A 131 -9.19 -1.19 -4.75
C VAL A 131 -9.45 0.11 -3.96
N ALA A 132 -10.50 0.87 -4.31
CA ALA A 132 -10.85 2.07 -3.57
C ALA A 132 -11.26 1.75 -2.12
N LEU A 133 -12.03 0.68 -1.91
CA LEU A 133 -12.42 0.22 -0.58
C LEU A 133 -11.21 -0.23 0.23
N GLU A 134 -10.27 -0.98 -0.38
CA GLU A 134 -9.02 -1.36 0.29
C GLU A 134 -8.17 -0.14 0.70
N PHE A 135 -8.10 0.88 -0.17
CA PHE A 135 -7.41 2.13 0.16
C PHE A 135 -8.12 2.93 1.25
N GLU A 136 -9.45 2.93 1.27
CA GLU A 136 -10.25 3.57 2.32
C GLU A 136 -10.11 2.86 3.67
N GLU A 137 -10.11 1.53 3.67
CA GLU A 137 -9.87 0.69 4.85
C GLU A 137 -8.47 0.97 5.42
N MET A 138 -7.43 0.97 4.57
CA MET A 138 -6.07 1.34 4.97
C MET A 138 -6.01 2.75 5.57
N CYS A 139 -6.72 3.73 4.99
CA CYS A 139 -6.78 5.07 5.54
C CYS A 139 -7.40 5.09 6.95
N GLN A 140 -8.50 4.37 7.13
CA GLN A 140 -9.21 4.28 8.41
C GLN A 140 -8.36 3.56 9.46
N GLU A 141 -7.80 2.40 9.15
CA GLU A 141 -6.94 1.66 10.06
C GLU A 141 -5.73 2.48 10.50
N GLY A 142 -5.12 3.22 9.58
CA GLY A 142 -4.00 4.09 9.90
C GLY A 142 -4.39 5.23 10.86
N GLN A 143 -5.55 5.86 10.64
CA GLN A 143 -6.08 6.86 11.56
C GLN A 143 -6.38 6.25 12.94
N ASP A 144 -7.06 5.11 12.98
CA ASP A 144 -7.44 4.44 14.21
C ASP A 144 -6.21 4.04 15.05
N ARG A 145 -5.15 3.55 14.40
CA ARG A 145 -3.87 3.24 15.07
C ARG A 145 -3.19 4.49 15.63
N VAL A 146 -3.26 5.60 14.91
CA VAL A 146 -2.70 6.88 15.37
C VAL A 146 -3.47 7.39 16.58
N ASP A 147 -4.80 7.31 16.56
CA ASP A 147 -5.65 7.74 17.67
C ASP A 147 -5.46 6.86 18.92
N ARG A 148 -5.14 5.57 18.74
CA ARG A 148 -4.75 4.65 19.83
C ARG A 148 -3.29 4.81 20.28
N GLY A 149 -2.47 5.62 19.60
CA GLY A 149 -1.06 5.80 19.92
C GLY A 149 -0.18 4.59 19.60
N GLU A 150 -0.61 3.71 18.68
CA GLU A 150 0.07 2.46 18.31
C GLU A 150 1.15 2.66 17.24
N VAL A 151 1.34 3.89 16.74
CA VAL A 151 2.29 4.19 15.67
C VAL A 151 3.39 5.14 16.16
N ASP A 152 4.56 4.55 16.42
CA ASP A 152 5.83 5.26 16.60
C ASP A 152 6.85 4.80 15.56
N PHE A 153 7.69 5.73 15.11
CA PHE A 153 8.75 5.53 14.09
C PHE A 153 10.13 5.71 14.71
#